data_AF-A0A819FLP5-F1
#
_entry.id   AF-A0A819FLP5-F1
#
_cell.length_a   1.000
_cell.length_b   1.000
_cell.length_c   1.000
_cell.angle_alpha   90.00
_cell.angle_beta   90.00
_cell.angle_gamma   90.00
#
_symmetry.space_group_name_H-M   'P 1'
#
loop_
_entity.id
_entity.type
_entity.pdbx_description
1 polymer ?
#
loop_
_entity_poly.entity_id
_entity_poly.type
_entity_poly.pdbx_seq_one_letter_code
_entity_poly.pdbx_strand_id
1 'polypeptide(L)'
;MATSNRCSICRKRAGTCFCPGCKAYFCDDDFHSHRGLLLNELDGLTVDRNELQAKINEAASNKRSANQFLAQIDEWQQKTIEKVKEAAALVRQQVSKIMNFKLEEITGQFQTLSQELQELRESKGVVEQDLTRLKEEIRRLNEDLEQVAQSPAIKLNTKQSDQIVWQRMIYAEENSVNLVNQTRQTKPIGEYQ
;
A
#
# COMPACT_ATOMS: atom_id res chain seq x y z
N MET A 1 76.54 0.75 -21.55
CA MET A 1 76.03 1.97 -22.21
C MET A 1 75.01 2.61 -21.26
N ALA A 2 75.35 3.72 -20.62
CA ALA A 2 74.45 4.40 -19.68
C ALA A 2 73.48 5.27 -20.49
N THR A 3 72.25 4.79 -20.71
CA THR A 3 71.17 5.65 -21.19
C THR A 3 70.88 6.65 -20.07
N SER A 4 71.41 7.86 -20.22
CA SER A 4 71.11 8.98 -19.32
C SER A 4 69.62 9.27 -19.44
N ASN A 5 68.81 8.68 -18.55
CA ASN A 5 67.39 8.96 -18.48
C ASN A 5 67.27 10.43 -18.10
N ARG A 6 66.86 11.27 -19.05
CA ARG A 6 66.58 12.69 -18.81
C ARG A 6 65.15 12.84 -18.29
N CYS A 7 64.90 13.91 -17.55
CA CYS A 7 63.55 14.21 -17.09
C CYS A 7 62.56 14.29 -18.27
N SER A 8 61.42 13.63 -18.13
CA SER A 8 60.39 13.53 -19.17
C SER A 8 59.63 14.85 -19.41
N ILE A 9 59.64 15.77 -18.44
CA ILE A 9 59.02 17.09 -18.52
C ILE A 9 60.04 18.12 -19.05
N CYS A 10 61.06 18.48 -18.25
CA CYS A 10 61.95 19.57 -18.65
C CYS A 10 63.07 19.16 -19.62
N ARG A 11 63.42 17.87 -19.74
CA ARG A 11 64.53 17.31 -20.55
C ARG A 11 65.93 17.93 -20.37
N LYS A 12 66.07 18.85 -19.41
CA LYS A 12 67.30 19.59 -19.10
C LYS A 12 68.17 18.88 -18.05
N ARG A 13 67.54 18.18 -17.10
CA ARG A 13 68.19 17.53 -15.95
C ARG A 13 68.10 16.00 -16.05
N ALA A 14 68.99 15.32 -15.33
CA ALA A 14 68.91 13.87 -15.18
C ALA A 14 67.59 13.49 -14.45
N GLY A 15 66.91 12.48 -14.97
CA GLY A 15 65.71 11.91 -14.39
C GLY A 15 66.08 10.92 -13.30
N THR A 16 66.20 11.41 -12.07
CA THR A 16 66.61 10.64 -10.89
C THR A 16 65.45 9.92 -10.21
N CYS A 17 64.21 10.36 -10.44
CA CYS A 17 63.00 9.85 -9.79
C CYS A 17 62.10 9.15 -10.81
N PHE A 18 61.66 7.92 -10.54
CA PHE A 18 60.76 7.16 -11.41
C PHE A 18 59.32 7.16 -10.87
N CYS A 19 58.34 7.53 -11.69
CA CYS A 19 56.93 7.38 -11.35
C CYS A 19 56.37 6.09 -11.96
N PRO A 20 55.88 5.13 -11.15
CA PRO A 20 55.34 3.87 -11.67
C PRO A 20 54.01 4.06 -12.41
N GLY A 21 53.20 5.06 -12.02
CA GLY A 21 51.93 5.37 -12.69
C GLY A 21 52.13 5.92 -14.10
N CYS A 22 53.08 6.83 -14.27
CA CYS A 22 53.41 7.41 -15.58
C CYS A 22 54.41 6.58 -16.38
N LYS A 23 55.06 5.57 -15.77
CA LYS A 23 56.18 4.80 -16.33
C LYS A 23 57.29 5.69 -16.91
N ALA A 24 57.61 6.79 -16.23
CA ALA A 24 58.51 7.83 -16.72
C ALA A 24 59.48 8.33 -15.63
N TYR A 25 60.65 8.82 -16.05
CA TYR A 25 61.65 9.42 -15.17
C TYR A 25 61.53 10.95 -15.15
N PHE A 26 61.67 11.53 -13.96
CA PHE A 26 61.56 12.95 -13.69
C PHE A 26 62.79 13.42 -12.90
N CYS A 27 63.18 14.69 -13.03
CA CYS A 27 64.10 15.28 -12.05
C CYS A 27 63.33 15.59 -10.77
N ASP A 28 64.06 15.83 -9.68
CA ASP A 28 63.48 16.02 -8.34
C ASP A 28 62.37 17.10 -8.31
N ASP A 29 62.64 18.30 -8.83
CA ASP A 29 61.66 19.40 -8.89
C ASP A 29 60.39 19.04 -9.67
N ASP A 30 60.54 18.46 -10.86
CA ASP A 30 59.42 18.11 -11.74
C ASP A 30 58.63 16.92 -11.16
N PHE A 31 59.27 16.04 -10.40
CA PHE A 31 58.63 14.95 -9.68
C PHE A 31 57.79 15.46 -8.49
N HIS A 32 58.33 16.42 -7.73
CA HIS A 32 57.60 17.08 -6.64
C HIS A 32 56.38 17.85 -7.18
N SER A 33 56.54 18.58 -8.29
CA SER A 33 55.43 19.26 -8.96
C SER A 33 54.37 18.27 -9.46
N HIS A 34 54.78 17.18 -10.11
CA HIS A 34 53.86 16.11 -10.55
C HIS A 34 53.07 15.51 -9.38
N ARG A 35 53.73 15.19 -8.26
CA ARG A 35 53.07 14.70 -7.05
C ARG A 35 52.13 15.72 -6.44
N GLY A 36 52.50 17.00 -6.44
CA GLY A 36 51.64 18.10 -5.99
C GLY A 36 50.35 18.20 -6.80
N LEU A 37 50.42 18.06 -8.14
CA LEU A 37 49.23 18.04 -9.00
C LEU A 37 48.29 16.87 -8.67
N LEU A 38 48.83 15.67 -8.46
CA LEU A 38 48.02 14.49 -8.09
C LEU A 38 47.34 14.64 -6.71
N LEU A 39 48.02 15.28 -5.75
CA LEU A 39 47.43 15.58 -4.44
C LEU A 39 46.30 16.60 -4.57
N ASN A 40 46.48 17.64 -5.38
CA ASN A 40 45.43 18.62 -5.65
C ASN A 40 44.20 17.98 -6.34
N GLU A 41 44.40 17.05 -7.28
CA GLU A 41 43.31 16.29 -7.89
C GLU A 41 42.57 15.42 -6.86
N LEU A 42 43.30 14.78 -5.94
CA LEU A 42 42.72 13.99 -4.85
C LEU A 42 41.93 14.85 -3.86
N ASP A 43 42.42 16.05 -3.55
CA ASP A 43 41.69 17.03 -2.75
C ASP A 43 40.38 17.44 -3.45
N GLY A 44 40.42 17.63 -4.77
CA GLY A 44 39.22 17.87 -5.59
C GLY A 44 38.20 16.72 -5.48
N LEU A 45 38.64 15.47 -5.62
CA LEU A 45 37.77 14.31 -5.43
C LEU A 45 37.19 14.21 -4.00
N THR A 46 37.94 14.66 -3.00
CA THR A 46 37.47 14.71 -1.61
C THR A 46 36.34 15.72 -1.45
N VAL A 47 36.45 16.88 -2.12
CA VAL A 47 35.36 17.87 -2.18
C VAL A 47 34.14 17.28 -2.88
N ASP A 48 34.29 16.70 -4.07
CA ASP A 48 33.18 16.08 -4.82
C ASP A 48 32.47 15.01 -4.00
N ARG A 49 33.23 14.16 -3.30
CA ARG A 49 32.70 13.13 -2.40
C ARG A 49 31.90 13.73 -1.24
N ASN A 50 32.38 14.83 -0.66
CA ASN A 50 31.67 15.50 0.43
C ASN A 50 30.38 16.18 -0.06
N GLU A 51 30.39 16.79 -1.24
CA GLU A 51 29.18 17.32 -1.88
C GLU A 51 28.16 16.22 -2.18
N LEU A 52 28.61 15.08 -2.71
CA LEU A 52 27.75 13.93 -2.95
C LEU A 52 27.16 13.40 -1.63
N GLN A 53 27.96 13.30 -0.58
CA GLN A 53 27.48 12.90 0.74
C GLN A 53 26.42 13.86 1.29
N ALA A 54 26.60 15.17 1.09
CA ALA A 54 25.62 16.19 1.49
C ALA A 54 24.30 16.01 0.72
N LYS A 55 24.36 15.80 -0.60
CA LYS A 55 23.18 15.53 -1.44
C LYS A 55 22.44 14.25 -1.01
N ILE A 56 23.17 13.19 -0.68
CA ILE A 56 22.58 11.93 -0.17
C ILE A 56 21.86 12.19 1.15
N ASN A 57 22.49 12.92 2.08
CA ASN A 57 21.89 13.23 3.37
C ASN A 57 20.66 14.13 3.23
N GLU A 58 20.69 15.11 2.32
CA GLU A 58 19.54 15.94 1.97
C GLU A 58 18.40 15.09 1.38
N ALA A 59 18.67 14.20 0.43
CA ALA A 59 17.65 13.31 -0.14
C ALA A 59 17.06 12.35 0.91
N ALA A 60 17.90 11.79 1.80
CA ALA A 60 17.46 10.90 2.87
C ALA A 60 16.61 11.62 3.94
N SER A 61 16.90 12.91 4.19
CA SER A 61 16.13 13.75 5.11
C SER A 61 14.88 14.33 4.46
N ASN A 62 14.88 14.54 3.14
CA ASN A 62 13.72 14.95 2.36
C ASN A 62 12.74 13.79 2.13
N LYS A 63 12.21 13.26 3.23
CA LYS A 63 11.15 12.24 3.25
C LYS A 63 9.78 12.77 2.78
N ARG A 64 9.71 14.01 2.29
CA ARG A 64 8.44 14.67 1.94
C ARG A 64 7.66 13.90 0.88
N SER A 65 8.34 13.37 -0.14
CA SER A 65 7.71 12.55 -1.18
C SER A 65 7.23 11.21 -0.65
N ALA A 66 8.04 10.51 0.16
CA ALA A 66 7.63 9.28 0.83
C ALA A 66 6.41 9.51 1.75
N ASN A 67 6.41 10.60 2.52
CA ASN A 67 5.29 10.99 3.38
C ASN A 67 4.03 11.31 2.57
N GLN A 68 4.15 11.85 1.35
CA GLN A 68 3.00 12.11 0.48
C GLN A 68 2.38 10.82 -0.07
N PHE A 69 3.18 9.81 -0.42
CA PHE A 69 2.64 8.51 -0.83
C PHE A 69 2.00 7.76 0.34
N LEU A 70 2.61 7.80 1.53
CA LEU A 70 2.01 7.25 2.74
C LEU A 70 0.67 7.91 3.06
N ALA A 71 0.57 9.23 2.98
CA ALA A 71 -0.69 9.94 3.18
C ALA A 71 -1.79 9.54 2.17
N GLN A 72 -1.42 9.29 0.91
CA GLN A 72 -2.37 8.79 -0.10
C GLN A 72 -2.85 7.36 0.20
N ILE A 73 -1.98 6.50 0.72
CA ILE A 73 -2.34 5.15 1.18
C ILE A 73 -3.33 5.26 2.34
N ASP A 74 -3.04 6.12 3.32
CA ASP A 74 -3.92 6.35 4.47
C ASP A 74 -5.29 6.90 4.05
N GLU A 75 -5.32 7.85 3.11
CA GLU A 75 -6.56 8.39 2.56
C GLU A 75 -7.38 7.32 1.82
N TRP A 76 -6.73 6.51 1.00
CA TRP A 76 -7.38 5.39 0.30
C TRP A 76 -7.94 4.37 1.30
N GLN A 77 -7.18 4.02 2.33
CA GLN A 77 -7.61 3.12 3.40
C GLN A 77 -8.86 3.65 4.08
N GLN A 78 -8.84 4.92 4.50
CA GLN A 78 -9.96 5.55 5.20
C GLN A 78 -11.22 5.58 4.34
N LYS A 79 -11.11 5.98 3.07
CA LYS A 79 -12.25 5.99 2.13
C LYS A 79 -12.82 4.59 1.89
N THR A 80 -11.96 3.58 1.83
CA THR A 80 -12.38 2.19 1.61
C THR A 80 -13.12 1.64 2.82
N ILE A 81 -12.62 1.90 4.04
CA ILE A 81 -13.31 1.54 5.29
C ILE A 81 -14.69 2.19 5.33
N GLU A 82 -14.80 3.47 4.96
CA GLU A 82 -16.08 4.17 5.02
C GLU A 82 -17.12 3.58 4.05
N LYS A 83 -16.72 3.23 2.83
CA LYS A 83 -17.60 2.52 1.88
C LYS A 83 -18.08 1.17 2.42
N VAL A 84 -17.22 0.42 3.11
CA VAL A 84 -17.61 -0.86 3.74
C VAL A 84 -18.62 -0.62 4.86
N LYS A 85 -18.44 0.42 5.67
CA LYS A 85 -19.39 0.80 6.73
C LYS A 85 -20.74 1.20 6.15
N GLU A 86 -20.76 2.02 5.10
CA GLU A 86 -21.98 2.44 4.41
C GLU A 86 -22.74 1.22 3.88
N ALA A 87 -22.06 0.32 3.17
CA ALA A 87 -22.66 -0.93 2.68
C ALA A 87 -23.25 -1.78 3.83
N ALA A 88 -22.51 -1.92 4.93
CA ALA A 88 -23.00 -2.64 6.10
C ALA A 88 -24.21 -1.96 6.76
N ALA A 89 -24.23 -0.62 6.82
CA ALA A 89 -25.37 0.14 7.36
C ALA A 89 -26.64 -0.06 6.53
N LEU A 90 -26.52 -0.05 5.19
CA LEU A 90 -27.64 -0.32 4.29
C LEU A 90 -28.23 -1.72 4.51
N VAL A 91 -27.39 -2.74 4.61
CA VAL A 91 -27.84 -4.11 4.85
C VAL A 91 -28.49 -4.23 6.23
N ARG A 92 -27.92 -3.62 7.28
CA ARG A 92 -28.56 -3.59 8.62
C ARG A 92 -29.95 -2.97 8.56
N GLN A 93 -30.11 -1.85 7.86
CA GLN A 93 -31.42 -1.21 7.71
C GLN A 93 -32.42 -2.11 6.97
N GLN A 94 -31.99 -2.82 5.92
CA GLN A 94 -32.84 -3.78 5.21
C GLN A 94 -33.27 -4.93 6.11
N VAL A 95 -32.35 -5.49 6.90
CA VAL A 95 -32.65 -6.54 7.89
C VAL A 95 -33.69 -6.05 8.90
N SER A 96 -33.50 -4.87 9.48
CA SER A 96 -34.47 -4.28 10.42
C SER A 96 -35.84 -4.05 9.78
N LYS A 97 -35.89 -3.59 8.52
CA LYS A 97 -37.17 -3.42 7.80
C LYS A 97 -37.91 -4.74 7.60
N ILE A 98 -37.21 -5.80 7.20
CA ILE A 98 -37.80 -7.13 7.02
C ILE A 98 -38.35 -7.65 8.35
N MET A 99 -37.59 -7.51 9.44
CA MET A 99 -38.03 -7.92 10.77
C MET A 99 -39.24 -7.14 11.25
N ASN A 100 -39.22 -5.81 11.11
CA ASN A 100 -40.33 -4.96 11.51
C ASN A 100 -41.60 -5.26 10.71
N PHE A 101 -41.49 -5.44 9.40
CA PHE A 101 -42.63 -5.79 8.55
C PHE A 101 -43.30 -7.10 9.00
N LYS A 102 -42.50 -8.15 9.28
CA LYS A 102 -43.03 -9.40 9.81
C LYS A 102 -43.71 -9.23 11.17
N LEU A 103 -43.13 -8.42 12.05
CA LEU A 103 -43.71 -8.17 13.36
C LEU A 103 -45.02 -7.38 13.26
N GLU A 104 -45.10 -6.41 12.35
CA GLU A 104 -46.32 -5.66 12.02
C GLU A 104 -47.42 -6.59 11.49
N GLU A 105 -47.08 -7.53 10.61
CA GLU A 105 -48.01 -8.53 10.08
C GLU A 105 -48.58 -9.42 11.20
N ILE A 106 -47.72 -9.97 12.06
CA ILE A 106 -48.14 -10.77 13.23
C ILE A 106 -49.02 -9.92 14.17
N THR A 107 -48.65 -8.67 14.41
CA THR A 107 -49.41 -7.75 15.27
C THR A 107 -50.80 -7.49 14.70
N GLY A 108 -50.91 -7.27 13.39
CA GLY A 108 -52.19 -7.07 12.71
C GLY A 108 -53.09 -8.30 12.79
N GLN A 109 -52.54 -9.49 12.49
CA GLN A 109 -53.28 -10.75 12.61
C GLN A 109 -53.74 -11.01 14.05
N PHE A 110 -52.89 -10.73 15.04
CA PHE A 110 -53.25 -10.84 16.46
C PHE A 110 -54.38 -9.88 16.87
N GLN A 111 -54.39 -8.65 16.35
CA GLN A 111 -55.47 -7.69 16.59
C GLN A 111 -56.80 -8.17 15.99
N THR A 112 -56.79 -8.67 14.75
CA THR A 112 -57.98 -9.26 14.12
C THR A 112 -58.52 -10.44 14.92
N LEU A 113 -57.64 -11.37 15.33
CA LEU A 113 -58.01 -12.50 16.17
C LEU A 113 -58.62 -12.04 17.51
N SER A 114 -58.05 -10.99 18.11
CA SER A 114 -58.54 -10.42 19.38
C SER A 114 -59.94 -9.81 19.24
N GLN A 115 -60.21 -9.12 18.12
CA GLN A 115 -61.53 -8.57 17.81
C GLN A 115 -62.55 -9.69 17.58
N GLU A 116 -62.20 -10.71 16.80
CA GLU A 116 -63.08 -11.85 16.55
C GLU A 116 -63.45 -12.58 17.85
N LEU A 117 -62.47 -12.81 18.74
CA LEU A 117 -62.72 -13.39 20.07
C LEU A 117 -63.72 -12.57 20.89
N GLN A 118 -63.62 -11.23 20.82
CA GLN A 118 -64.54 -10.33 21.51
C GLN A 118 -65.95 -10.42 20.93
N GLU A 119 -66.10 -10.34 19.60
CA GLU A 119 -67.39 -10.42 18.92
C GLU A 119 -68.11 -11.76 19.16
N LEU A 120 -67.37 -12.86 19.10
CA LEU A 120 -67.89 -14.20 19.40
C LEU A 120 -68.37 -14.32 20.85
N ARG A 121 -67.63 -13.71 21.79
CA ARG A 121 -68.02 -13.69 23.20
C ARG A 121 -69.29 -12.86 23.44
N GLU A 122 -69.41 -11.72 22.77
CA GLU A 122 -70.57 -10.81 22.90
C GLU A 122 -71.82 -11.39 22.24
N SER A 123 -71.68 -11.98 21.05
CA SER A 123 -72.78 -12.60 20.31
C SER A 123 -73.29 -13.92 20.91
N LYS A 124 -72.50 -14.56 21.79
CA LYS A 124 -72.75 -15.88 22.38
C LYS A 124 -72.98 -17.00 21.34
N GLY A 125 -72.55 -16.78 20.09
CA GLY A 125 -72.77 -17.69 18.95
C GLY A 125 -71.62 -18.65 18.67
N VAL A 126 -70.75 -18.93 19.64
CA VAL A 126 -69.56 -19.78 19.46
C VAL A 126 -69.96 -21.23 19.21
N VAL A 127 -69.42 -21.83 18.16
CA VAL A 127 -69.49 -23.28 17.90
C VAL A 127 -68.13 -23.95 17.99
N GLU A 128 -68.10 -25.28 18.07
CA GLU A 128 -66.87 -26.07 18.24
C GLU A 128 -65.84 -25.81 17.13
N GLN A 129 -66.31 -25.61 15.89
CA GLN A 129 -65.44 -25.28 14.76
C GLN A 129 -64.71 -23.96 14.94
N ASP A 130 -65.35 -22.93 15.51
CA ASP A 130 -64.69 -21.65 15.79
C ASP A 130 -63.58 -21.83 16.83
N LEU A 131 -63.86 -22.58 17.91
CA LEU A 131 -62.86 -22.85 18.94
C LEU A 131 -61.65 -23.61 18.38
N THR A 132 -61.87 -24.58 17.49
CA THR A 132 -60.78 -25.31 16.82
C THR A 132 -59.97 -24.39 15.92
N ARG A 133 -60.62 -23.55 15.10
CA ARG A 133 -59.95 -22.59 14.22
C ARG A 133 -59.11 -21.57 15.00
N LEU A 134 -59.69 -20.95 16.02
CA LEU A 134 -59.01 -19.92 16.83
C LEU A 134 -57.79 -20.49 17.57
N LYS A 135 -57.88 -21.72 18.09
CA LYS A 135 -56.72 -22.41 18.69
C LYS A 135 -55.58 -22.62 17.70
N GLU A 136 -55.92 -23.00 16.47
CA GLU A 136 -54.93 -23.21 15.42
C GLU A 136 -54.30 -21.89 14.97
N GLU A 137 -55.08 -20.81 14.88
CA GLU A 137 -54.55 -19.47 14.60
C GLU A 137 -53.59 -18.97 15.69
N ILE A 138 -53.93 -19.17 16.97
CA ILE A 138 -53.03 -18.87 18.10
C ILE A 138 -51.73 -19.67 17.98
N ARG A 139 -51.81 -20.96 17.64
CA ARG A 139 -50.62 -21.81 17.48
C ARG A 139 -49.73 -21.30 16.35
N ARG A 140 -50.32 -20.97 15.19
CA ARG A 140 -49.58 -20.41 14.04
C ARG A 140 -48.91 -19.08 14.37
N LEU A 141 -49.62 -18.15 15.02
CA LEU A 141 -49.05 -16.86 15.42
C LEU A 141 -47.86 -17.01 16.37
N ASN A 142 -47.93 -17.97 17.31
CA ASN A 142 -46.79 -18.29 18.18
C ASN A 142 -45.60 -18.84 17.39
N GLU A 143 -45.83 -19.75 16.44
CA GLU A 143 -44.77 -20.30 15.58
C GLU A 143 -44.12 -19.22 14.72
N ASP A 144 -44.92 -18.33 14.13
CA ASP A 144 -44.42 -17.21 13.33
C ASP A 144 -43.60 -16.23 14.17
N LEU A 145 -44.03 -15.96 15.41
CA LEU A 145 -43.27 -15.13 16.35
C LEU A 145 -41.94 -15.78 16.76
N GLU A 146 -41.94 -17.07 17.05
CA GLU A 146 -40.72 -17.83 17.33
C GLU A 146 -39.77 -17.84 16.13
N GLN A 147 -40.28 -17.96 14.90
CA GLN A 147 -39.47 -17.85 13.70
C GLN A 147 -38.85 -16.46 13.55
N VAL A 148 -39.58 -15.37 13.82
CA VAL A 148 -39.00 -14.02 13.79
C VAL A 148 -37.85 -13.91 14.80
N ALA A 149 -38.03 -14.45 16.02
CA ALA A 149 -37.00 -14.45 17.05
C ALA A 149 -35.76 -15.26 16.66
N GLN A 150 -35.94 -16.37 15.96
CA GLN A 150 -34.84 -17.25 15.52
C GLN A 150 -34.14 -16.76 14.23
N SER A 151 -34.67 -15.74 13.56
CA SER A 151 -34.10 -15.13 12.35
C SER A 151 -33.76 -16.05 11.14
N PRO A 152 -34.38 -17.24 10.92
CA PRO A 152 -33.99 -18.13 9.83
C PRO A 152 -34.34 -17.57 8.43
N ALA A 153 -35.15 -16.50 8.36
CA ALA A 153 -35.60 -15.89 7.12
C ALA A 153 -34.55 -15.03 6.40
N ILE A 154 -33.44 -14.69 7.04
CA ILE A 154 -32.44 -13.77 6.48
C ILE A 154 -31.11 -14.50 6.31
N LYS A 155 -30.72 -14.73 5.05
CA LYS A 155 -29.42 -15.28 4.70
C LYS A 155 -28.48 -14.16 4.29
N LEU A 156 -27.44 -13.91 5.09
CA LEU A 156 -26.36 -13.00 4.70
C LEU A 156 -25.49 -13.66 3.63
N ASN A 157 -25.23 -12.94 2.54
CA ASN A 157 -24.33 -13.38 1.49
C ASN A 157 -23.11 -12.47 1.42
N THR A 158 -22.00 -12.94 1.98
CA THR A 158 -20.71 -12.23 1.99
C THR A 158 -19.71 -12.84 1.01
N LYS A 159 -20.08 -13.87 0.22
CA LYS A 159 -19.12 -14.64 -0.60
C LYS A 159 -18.36 -13.79 -1.62
N GLN A 160 -18.93 -12.67 -2.04
CA GLN A 160 -18.27 -11.74 -2.97
C GLN A 160 -17.13 -10.97 -2.30
N SER A 161 -17.20 -10.69 -0.98
CA SER A 161 -16.09 -10.03 -0.29
C SER A 161 -14.86 -10.91 -0.21
N ASP A 162 -15.06 -12.23 -0.12
CA ASP A 162 -13.98 -13.21 -0.02
C ASP A 162 -13.18 -13.34 -1.34
N GLN A 163 -13.74 -12.85 -2.46
CA GLN A 163 -13.11 -12.88 -3.77
C GLN A 163 -12.28 -11.61 -4.06
N ILE A 164 -12.33 -10.60 -3.17
CA ILE A 164 -11.62 -9.34 -3.37
C ILE A 164 -10.11 -9.57 -3.14
N VAL A 165 -9.33 -9.43 -4.21
CA VAL A 165 -7.86 -9.46 -4.15
C VAL A 165 -7.35 -8.05 -3.80
N TRP A 166 -7.28 -7.75 -2.50
CA TRP A 166 -6.92 -6.42 -1.98
C TRP A 166 -5.57 -5.89 -2.50
N GLN A 167 -4.60 -6.77 -2.73
CA GLN A 167 -3.26 -6.42 -3.24
C GLN A 167 -3.29 -5.87 -4.68
N ARG A 168 -4.39 -6.06 -5.42
CA ARG A 168 -4.60 -5.47 -6.75
C ARG A 168 -5.37 -4.16 -6.70
N MET A 169 -5.94 -3.79 -5.55
CA MET A 169 -6.71 -2.55 -5.40
C MET A 169 -5.81 -1.36 -5.09
N ILE A 170 -4.67 -1.60 -4.44
CA ILE A 170 -3.62 -0.61 -4.21
C ILE A 170 -2.25 -1.29 -4.28
N TYR A 171 -1.34 -0.74 -5.06
CA TYR A 171 0.03 -1.22 -5.19
C TYR A 171 0.97 -0.05 -5.49
N ALA A 172 2.26 -0.22 -5.17
CA ALA A 172 3.31 0.71 -5.54
C ALA A 172 4.21 0.03 -6.57
N GLU A 173 4.59 0.77 -7.61
CA GLU A 173 5.52 0.32 -8.64
C GLU A 173 6.73 1.25 -8.69
N GLU A 174 7.92 0.66 -8.80
CA GLU A 174 9.15 1.44 -8.97
C GLU A 174 9.34 1.77 -10.45
N ASN A 175 9.25 3.06 -10.79
CA ASN A 175 9.64 3.53 -12.12
C ASN A 175 11.17 3.49 -12.24
N SER A 176 11.70 2.35 -12.65
CA SER A 176 13.12 2.19 -12.95
C SER A 176 13.44 2.94 -14.25
N VAL A 177 13.89 4.19 -14.14
CA VAL A 177 14.56 4.87 -15.25
C VAL A 177 15.92 4.20 -15.45
N ASN A 178 16.11 3.59 -16.62
CA ASN A 178 17.31 2.86 -17.04
C ASN A 178 18.64 3.55 -16.63
N LEU A 179 19.25 3.10 -15.54
CA LEU A 179 20.65 3.39 -15.17
C LEU A 179 21.59 2.38 -15.83
N VAL A 180 21.54 2.26 -17.15
CA VAL A 180 22.55 1.50 -17.92
C VAL A 180 22.87 2.31 -19.15
N ASN A 181 23.73 3.33 -19.02
CA ASN A 181 24.50 3.91 -20.12
C ASN A 181 25.50 4.94 -19.58
N GLN A 182 26.51 4.51 -18.81
CA GLN A 182 27.73 5.34 -18.62
C GLN A 182 28.97 4.58 -18.11
N THR A 183 29.09 3.29 -18.37
CA THR A 183 30.35 2.55 -18.17
C THR A 183 30.70 1.81 -19.45
N ARG A 184 31.25 2.54 -20.43
CA ARG A 184 32.07 1.98 -21.54
C ARG A 184 32.72 3.11 -22.35
N GLN A 185 33.64 3.84 -21.72
CA GLN A 185 34.77 4.44 -22.43
C GLN A 185 36.03 4.40 -21.55
N THR A 186 36.44 3.20 -21.13
CA THR A 186 37.87 2.95 -20.92
C THR A 186 38.42 2.44 -22.25
N LYS A 187 39.03 3.36 -23.00
CA LYS A 187 39.77 3.08 -24.22
C LYS A 187 40.98 2.21 -23.86
N PRO A 188 41.21 1.05 -24.50
CA PRO A 188 42.47 0.35 -24.34
C PRO A 188 43.55 1.15 -25.08
N ILE A 189 44.56 1.64 -24.37
CA ILE A 189 45.79 2.10 -25.02
C ILE A 189 46.56 0.84 -25.36
N GLY A 190 46.51 0.51 -26.65
CA GLY A 190 47.18 -0.62 -27.26
C GLY A 190 48.69 -0.51 -27.19
N GLU A 191 49.27 -1.69 -27.13
CA GLU A 191 50.56 -2.09 -27.68
C GLU A 191 50.98 -1.26 -28.89
N TYR A 192 52.16 -0.64 -28.82
CA TYR A 192 53.05 -0.49 -29.96
C TYR A 192 54.48 -0.68 -29.46
N GLN A 193 55.09 -1.76 -29.98
CA GLN A 193 56.51 -2.06 -30.25
C GLN A 193 57.58 -1.37 -29.39
#